data_AF-A0A7Y5DNH6-F1
#
_entry.id   AF-A0A7Y5DNH6-F1
#
_cell.length_a   1.000
_cell.length_b   1.000
_cell.length_c   1.000
_cell.angle_alpha   90.00
_cell.angle_beta   90.00
_cell.angle_gamma   90.00
#
_symmetry.space_group_name_H-M   'P 1'
#
loop_
_entity.id
_entity.type
_entity.pdbx_description
1 polymer ?
#
loop_
_entity_poly.entity_id
_entity_poly.type
_entity_poly.pdbx_seq_one_letter_code
_entity_poly.pdbx_strand_id
1 'polypeptide(L)'
;MEPVFENINEVLIKEINKAEFIILAAVAWITDYKIIEALIGRLKEGISVELVINGDDRFEKSKNQFDEFRSYGGRLFLYQNDNKSIMHNKFCTIDLVTSITGSFNWSFSASNYHKENIVIERDNINSGRLFSQEFSKLKRSSILYEGKINHYDIGDYAKVISLISNSEDGIIEVQVKSGNKFGFVYFIPEFLFSNLPNPEKLFGYWNEKIVDINNEEILASGLSMYEFECIDPRYLKYIMTTSKL
;
A
#
# COMPACT_ATOMS: atom_id res chain seq x y z
N MET A 1 -28.42 -11.26 19.38
CA MET A 1 -27.05 -11.07 19.91
C MET A 1 -26.55 -12.41 20.45
N GLU A 2 -25.35 -12.82 20.06
CA GLU A 2 -24.73 -14.10 20.39
C GLU A 2 -23.29 -13.86 20.89
N PRO A 3 -22.99 -14.12 22.17
CA PRO A 3 -21.62 -14.08 22.66
C PRO A 3 -20.87 -15.37 22.32
N VAL A 4 -19.59 -15.24 21.92
CA VAL A 4 -18.73 -16.37 21.53
C VAL A 4 -17.38 -16.22 22.24
N PHE A 5 -16.93 -17.31 22.86
CA PHE A 5 -15.70 -17.36 23.67
C PHE A 5 -14.71 -18.43 23.20
N GLU A 6 -15.12 -19.33 22.31
CA GLU A 6 -14.32 -20.44 21.78
C GLU A 6 -14.46 -20.52 20.27
N ASN A 7 -13.43 -21.05 19.59
CA ASN A 7 -13.37 -21.19 18.14
C ASN A 7 -13.74 -19.90 17.38
N ILE A 8 -13.38 -18.75 17.96
CA ILE A 8 -13.77 -17.42 17.49
C ILE A 8 -13.35 -17.22 16.02
N ASN A 9 -12.15 -17.69 15.65
CA ASN A 9 -11.65 -17.64 14.27
C ASN A 9 -12.60 -18.34 13.29
N GLU A 10 -13.05 -19.56 13.61
CA GLU A 10 -13.93 -20.34 12.73
C GLU A 10 -15.33 -19.72 12.62
N VAL A 11 -15.87 -19.22 13.73
CA VAL A 11 -17.17 -18.54 13.74
C VAL A 11 -17.11 -17.24 12.94
N LEU A 12 -16.05 -16.45 13.12
CA LEU A 12 -15.84 -15.22 12.35
C LEU A 12 -15.75 -15.50 10.84
N ILE A 13 -14.97 -16.51 10.43
CA ILE A 13 -14.86 -16.91 9.02
C ILE A 13 -16.23 -17.35 8.46
N LYS A 14 -17.02 -18.09 9.24
CA LYS A 14 -18.39 -18.46 8.84
C LYS A 14 -19.28 -17.25 8.61
N GLU A 15 -19.18 -16.20 9.43
CA GLU A 15 -19.95 -14.98 9.19
C GLU A 15 -19.41 -14.20 7.98
N ILE A 16 -18.10 -14.06 7.83
CA ILE A 16 -17.47 -13.42 6.65
C ILE A 16 -17.95 -14.08 5.36
N ASN A 17 -18.01 -15.42 5.33
CA ASN A 17 -18.44 -16.16 4.15
C ASN A 17 -19.92 -16.00 3.79
N LYS A 18 -20.75 -15.44 4.69
CA LYS A 18 -22.15 -15.12 4.39
C LYS A 18 -22.34 -13.76 3.70
N ALA A 19 -21.29 -12.96 3.58
CA ALA A 19 -21.39 -11.63 2.98
C ALA A 19 -21.85 -11.70 1.52
N GLU A 20 -22.85 -10.90 1.17
CA GLU A 20 -23.45 -10.83 -0.17
C GLU A 20 -23.17 -9.51 -0.89
N PHE A 21 -22.75 -8.45 -0.18
CA PHE A 21 -22.51 -7.14 -0.82
C PHE A 21 -21.29 -6.38 -0.26
N ILE A 22 -21.13 -6.29 1.06
CA ILE A 22 -20.02 -5.51 1.64
C ILE A 22 -19.54 -6.00 3.00
N ILE A 23 -18.23 -5.95 3.21
CA ILE A 23 -17.59 -6.12 4.51
C ILE A 23 -16.79 -4.86 4.83
N LEU A 24 -17.09 -4.25 5.98
CA LEU A 24 -16.31 -3.15 6.55
C LEU A 24 -15.72 -3.60 7.88
N ALA A 25 -14.40 -3.60 8.03
CA ALA A 25 -13.77 -4.03 9.28
C ALA A 25 -12.68 -3.08 9.77
N ALA A 26 -12.78 -2.66 11.03
CA ALA A 26 -11.75 -1.90 11.71
C ALA A 26 -11.17 -2.74 12.84
N VAL A 27 -9.95 -3.23 12.66
CA VAL A 27 -9.29 -4.16 13.58
C VAL A 27 -7.86 -3.74 13.77
N ALA A 28 -7.43 -3.58 15.03
CA ALA A 28 -6.12 -3.06 15.34
C ALA A 28 -4.98 -3.79 14.60
N TRP A 29 -5.07 -5.12 14.56
CA TRP A 29 -4.11 -5.97 13.84
C TRP A 29 -4.79 -7.17 13.18
N ILE A 30 -4.36 -7.46 11.95
CA ILE A 30 -4.78 -8.61 11.16
C ILE A 30 -3.50 -9.32 10.68
N THR A 31 -3.29 -10.57 11.10
CA THR A 31 -2.15 -11.41 10.69
C THR A 31 -2.50 -12.89 10.54
N ASP A 32 -3.75 -13.26 10.78
CA ASP A 32 -4.24 -14.63 10.61
C ASP A 32 -4.59 -14.88 9.14
N TYR A 33 -3.77 -15.73 8.48
CA TYR A 33 -3.95 -16.07 7.08
C TYR A 33 -5.32 -16.63 6.75
N LYS A 34 -5.96 -17.40 7.63
CA LYS A 34 -7.27 -18.00 7.34
C LYS A 34 -8.37 -16.94 7.23
N ILE A 35 -8.26 -15.88 8.04
CA ILE A 35 -9.20 -14.75 7.97
C ILE A 35 -8.94 -13.94 6.70
N ILE A 36 -7.67 -13.68 6.36
CA ILE A 36 -7.29 -12.98 5.13
C ILE A 36 -7.77 -13.74 3.89
N GLU A 37 -7.57 -15.06 3.84
CA GLU A 37 -8.05 -15.93 2.76
C GLU A 37 -9.57 -15.91 2.62
N ALA A 38 -10.32 -15.92 3.74
CA ALA A 38 -11.77 -15.81 3.71
C ALA A 38 -12.24 -14.48 3.08
N LEU A 39 -11.58 -13.36 3.43
CA LEU A 39 -11.86 -12.05 2.84
C LEU A 39 -11.52 -12.00 1.35
N ILE A 40 -10.37 -12.57 0.95
CA ILE A 40 -9.99 -12.72 -0.47
C ILE A 40 -11.03 -13.57 -1.22
N GLY A 41 -11.54 -14.64 -0.61
CA GLY A 41 -12.60 -15.45 -1.18
C GLY A 41 -13.85 -14.64 -1.50
N ARG A 42 -14.25 -13.71 -0.61
CA ARG A 42 -15.38 -12.80 -0.86
C ARG A 42 -15.08 -11.81 -1.98
N LEU A 43 -13.87 -11.25 -2.03
CA LEU A 43 -13.45 -10.36 -3.13
C LEU A 43 -13.50 -11.05 -4.49
N LYS A 44 -13.07 -12.33 -4.57
CA LYS A 44 -13.14 -13.15 -5.79
C LYS A 44 -14.57 -13.38 -6.27
N GLU A 45 -15.55 -13.34 -5.37
CA GLU A 45 -16.99 -13.41 -5.68
C GLU A 45 -17.59 -12.03 -6.02
N GLY A 46 -16.79 -10.96 -6.04
CA GLY A 46 -17.23 -9.60 -6.38
C GLY A 46 -17.74 -8.78 -5.19
N ILE A 47 -17.63 -9.30 -3.96
CA ILE A 47 -18.06 -8.61 -2.74
C ILE A 47 -17.05 -7.51 -2.38
N SER A 48 -17.52 -6.30 -2.05
CA SER A 48 -16.64 -5.22 -1.64
C SER A 48 -16.10 -5.47 -0.23
N VAL A 49 -14.76 -5.46 -0.06
CA VAL A 49 -14.14 -5.56 1.26
C VAL A 49 -13.25 -4.35 1.53
N GLU A 50 -13.50 -3.68 2.65
CA GLU A 50 -12.68 -2.57 3.14
C GLU A 50 -12.18 -2.82 4.56
N LEU A 51 -10.89 -2.59 4.79
CA LEU A 51 -10.22 -2.81 6.08
C LEU A 51 -9.57 -1.52 6.58
N VAL A 52 -9.70 -1.22 7.86
CA VAL A 52 -8.90 -0.21 8.56
C VAL A 52 -8.04 -0.91 9.62
N ILE A 53 -6.73 -0.76 9.54
CA ILE A 53 -5.75 -1.34 10.48
C ILE A 53 -4.72 -0.30 10.91
N ASN A 54 -3.93 -0.56 11.95
CA ASN A 54 -2.82 0.33 12.30
C ASN A 54 -1.67 0.21 11.31
N GLY A 55 -1.15 1.34 10.80
CA GLY A 55 0.08 1.37 10.00
C GLY A 55 1.35 1.36 10.87
N ASP A 56 1.51 0.34 11.70
CA ASP A 56 2.63 0.20 12.64
C ASP A 56 3.63 -0.90 12.24
N ASP A 57 4.65 -1.14 13.06
CA ASP A 57 5.67 -2.18 12.82
C ASP A 57 5.08 -3.59 12.64
N ARG A 58 3.90 -3.88 13.20
CA ARG A 58 3.26 -5.20 13.03
C ARG A 58 2.67 -5.32 11.63
N PHE A 59 2.05 -4.24 11.14
CA PHE A 59 1.65 -4.17 9.74
C PHE A 59 2.85 -4.28 8.81
N GLU A 60 3.93 -3.53 9.05
CA GLU A 60 5.11 -3.57 8.16
C GLU A 60 5.71 -4.97 8.01
N LYS A 61 5.68 -5.79 9.08
CA LYS A 61 6.12 -7.19 9.06
C LYS A 61 5.16 -8.15 8.33
N SER A 62 3.91 -7.75 8.14
CA SER A 62 2.85 -8.60 7.56
C SER A 62 2.22 -8.03 6.28
N LYS A 63 2.67 -6.86 5.80
CA LYS A 63 2.05 -6.16 4.67
C LYS A 63 1.93 -7.00 3.39
N ASN A 64 2.90 -7.87 3.12
CA ASN A 64 2.90 -8.75 1.94
C ASN A 64 1.74 -9.76 1.95
N GLN A 65 1.14 -10.04 3.13
CA GLN A 65 -0.06 -10.89 3.24
C GLN A 65 -1.27 -10.25 2.54
N PHE A 66 -1.25 -8.93 2.33
CA PHE A 66 -2.34 -8.17 1.71
C PHE A 66 -2.15 -7.92 0.21
N ASP A 67 -1.09 -8.46 -0.42
CA ASP A 67 -0.85 -8.26 -1.84
C ASP A 67 -1.94 -8.91 -2.70
N GLU A 68 -2.32 -10.15 -2.41
CA GLU A 68 -3.44 -10.83 -3.08
C GLU A 68 -4.78 -10.16 -2.73
N PHE A 69 -4.98 -9.77 -1.48
CA PHE A 69 -6.16 -9.01 -1.07
C PHE A 69 -6.35 -7.75 -1.92
N ARG A 70 -5.27 -7.01 -2.16
CA ARG A 70 -5.30 -5.80 -3.00
C ARG A 70 -5.48 -6.10 -4.49
N SER A 71 -4.86 -7.17 -5.01
CA SER A 71 -4.98 -7.51 -6.43
C SER A 71 -6.41 -7.88 -6.84
N TYR A 72 -7.23 -8.38 -5.91
CA TYR A 72 -8.67 -8.60 -6.10
C TYR A 72 -9.56 -7.40 -5.72
N GLY A 73 -8.99 -6.20 -5.57
CA GLY A 73 -9.75 -4.96 -5.34
C GLY A 73 -10.07 -4.67 -3.87
N GLY A 74 -9.50 -5.43 -2.94
CA GLY A 74 -9.59 -5.15 -1.51
C GLY A 74 -8.95 -3.81 -1.15
N ARG A 75 -9.65 -2.98 -0.38
CA ARG A 75 -9.16 -1.66 0.03
C ARG A 75 -8.67 -1.70 1.47
N LEU A 76 -7.38 -1.46 1.65
CA LEU A 76 -6.73 -1.46 2.95
C LEU A 76 -6.38 -0.02 3.34
N PHE A 77 -6.85 0.45 4.49
CA PHE A 77 -6.61 1.79 5.01
C PHE A 77 -5.73 1.70 6.26
N LEU A 78 -4.61 2.41 6.24
CA LEU A 78 -3.69 2.49 7.37
C LEU A 78 -4.06 3.70 8.23
N TYR A 79 -4.52 3.43 9.44
CA TYR A 79 -4.74 4.45 10.44
C TYR A 79 -3.40 5.09 10.83
N GLN A 80 -3.33 6.42 10.70
CA GLN A 80 -2.13 7.17 11.06
C GLN A 80 -2.01 7.24 12.58
N ASN A 81 -0.98 6.59 13.12
CA ASN A 81 -0.61 6.75 14.51
C ASN A 81 0.22 8.04 14.63
N ASP A 82 -0.37 9.12 15.12
CA ASP A 82 0.30 10.39 15.41
C ASP A 82 1.17 10.33 16.69
N ASN A 83 1.74 9.15 16.98
CA ASN A 83 2.47 8.78 18.20
C ASN A 83 1.68 8.99 19.52
N LYS A 84 0.39 9.32 19.47
CA LYS A 84 -0.44 9.58 20.66
C LYS A 84 -1.68 8.72 20.76
N SER A 85 -2.19 8.18 19.65
CA SER A 85 -3.39 7.34 19.64
C SER A 85 -3.24 6.11 18.75
N ILE A 86 -3.69 4.96 19.25
CA ILE A 86 -3.73 3.69 18.51
C ILE A 86 -5.19 3.38 18.20
N MET A 87 -5.52 3.01 16.96
CA MET A 87 -6.83 2.45 16.64
C MET A 87 -6.91 1.04 17.22
N HIS A 88 -7.52 0.90 18.39
CA HIS A 88 -7.62 -0.38 19.11
C HIS A 88 -8.98 -1.07 18.98
N ASN A 89 -9.81 -0.65 18.02
CA ASN A 89 -11.07 -1.32 17.72
C ASN A 89 -10.83 -2.74 17.18
N LYS A 90 -11.83 -3.62 17.38
CA LYS A 90 -11.94 -4.92 16.72
C LYS A 90 -13.40 -5.16 16.40
N PHE A 91 -13.86 -4.56 15.30
CA PHE A 91 -15.20 -4.81 14.81
C PHE A 91 -15.23 -5.02 13.30
N CYS A 92 -16.25 -5.73 12.84
CA CYS A 92 -16.68 -5.66 11.45
C CYS A 92 -18.20 -5.52 11.36
N THR A 93 -18.66 -4.93 10.27
CA THR A 93 -20.04 -5.03 9.84
C THR A 93 -20.09 -5.67 8.46
N ILE A 94 -20.96 -6.66 8.34
CA ILE A 94 -21.22 -7.42 7.13
C ILE A 94 -22.61 -6.99 6.67
N ASP A 95 -22.69 -6.55 5.42
CA ASP A 95 -23.95 -6.25 4.75
C ASP A 95 -24.79 -5.18 5.48
N LEU A 96 -24.13 -4.39 6.34
CA LEU A 96 -24.72 -3.34 7.19
C LEU A 96 -25.83 -3.83 8.16
N VAL A 97 -26.04 -5.14 8.27
CA VAL A 97 -27.07 -5.75 9.12
C VAL A 97 -26.51 -6.75 10.12
N THR A 98 -25.32 -7.30 9.86
CA THR A 98 -24.59 -8.11 10.83
C THR A 98 -23.41 -7.31 11.36
N SER A 99 -23.24 -7.28 12.67
CA SER A 99 -22.15 -6.59 13.36
C SER A 99 -21.45 -7.57 14.30
N ILE A 100 -20.12 -7.58 14.26
CA ILE A 100 -19.28 -8.42 15.09
C ILE A 100 -18.28 -7.52 15.81
N THR A 101 -18.19 -7.61 17.13
CA THR A 101 -17.26 -6.80 17.93
C THR A 101 -16.77 -7.55 19.16
N GLY A 102 -15.61 -7.19 19.68
CA GLY A 102 -15.09 -7.78 20.91
C GLY A 102 -13.63 -7.41 21.18
N SER A 103 -12.94 -8.29 21.90
CA SER A 103 -11.52 -8.14 22.21
C SER A 103 -10.60 -8.74 21.13
N PHE A 104 -11.14 -9.68 20.34
CA PHE A 104 -10.40 -10.51 19.38
C PHE A 104 -9.80 -9.72 18.20
N ASN A 105 -8.47 -9.54 18.20
CA ASN A 105 -7.76 -9.15 16.98
C ASN A 105 -7.76 -10.31 15.99
N TRP A 106 -7.66 -10.02 14.69
CA TRP A 106 -7.62 -11.06 13.65
C TRP A 106 -6.19 -11.54 13.42
N SER A 107 -5.49 -11.83 14.51
CA SER A 107 -4.08 -12.20 14.51
C SER A 107 -3.90 -13.68 14.86
N PHE A 108 -2.84 -14.28 14.34
CA PHE A 108 -2.49 -15.66 14.64
C PHE A 108 -2.39 -15.92 16.16
N SER A 109 -1.87 -14.95 16.93
CA SER A 109 -1.76 -15.09 18.38
C SER A 109 -3.11 -15.06 19.09
N ALA A 110 -4.02 -14.19 18.66
CA ALA A 110 -5.37 -14.13 19.22
C ALA A 110 -6.14 -15.44 18.97
N SER A 111 -5.99 -16.03 17.78
CA SER A 111 -6.62 -17.30 17.41
C SER A 111 -6.14 -18.50 18.22
N ASN A 112 -4.87 -18.53 18.66
CA ASN A 112 -4.26 -19.75 19.20
C ASN A 112 -3.85 -19.67 20.68
N TYR A 113 -3.58 -18.47 21.20
CA TYR A 113 -2.93 -18.33 22.52
C TYR A 113 -3.70 -17.44 23.50
N HIS A 114 -4.58 -16.57 23.03
CA HIS A 114 -5.26 -15.62 23.92
C HIS A 114 -6.68 -16.09 24.30
N LYS A 115 -7.15 -15.62 25.45
CA LYS A 115 -8.55 -15.73 25.85
C LYS A 115 -9.25 -14.44 25.44
N GLU A 116 -10.08 -14.56 24.41
CA GLU A 116 -10.73 -13.44 23.75
C GLU A 116 -12.24 -13.71 23.70
N ASN A 117 -13.02 -12.70 23.36
CA ASN A 117 -14.43 -12.85 23.07
C ASN A 117 -14.85 -12.02 21.87
N ILE A 118 -15.93 -12.44 21.22
CA ILE A 118 -16.71 -11.62 20.30
C ILE A 118 -18.19 -11.69 20.66
N VAL A 119 -18.93 -10.72 20.18
CA VAL A 119 -20.38 -10.69 20.19
C VAL A 119 -20.84 -10.48 18.74
N ILE A 120 -21.77 -11.33 18.30
CA ILE A 120 -22.35 -11.27 16.97
C ILE A 120 -23.79 -10.79 17.10
N GLU A 121 -24.13 -9.73 16.39
CA GLU A 121 -25.47 -9.22 16.27
C GLU A 121 -25.90 -9.29 14.81
N ARG A 122 -26.86 -10.17 14.50
CA ARG A 122 -27.40 -10.37 13.15
C ARG A 122 -28.72 -9.63 12.99
N ASP A 123 -29.06 -9.33 11.74
CA ASP A 123 -30.34 -8.72 11.33
C ASP A 123 -30.67 -7.39 12.05
N ASN A 124 -29.64 -6.63 12.44
CA ASN A 124 -29.79 -5.34 13.10
C ASN A 124 -29.13 -4.22 12.28
N ILE A 125 -29.92 -3.63 11.38
CA ILE A 125 -29.50 -2.51 10.53
C ILE A 125 -29.08 -1.26 11.32
N ASN A 126 -29.67 -1.03 12.50
CA ASN A 126 -29.31 0.13 13.32
C ASN A 126 -27.90 -0.02 13.88
N SER A 127 -27.54 -1.22 14.34
CA SER A 127 -26.20 -1.55 14.82
C SER A 127 -25.18 -1.44 13.68
N GLY A 128 -25.45 -2.08 12.53
CA GLY A 128 -24.55 -2.02 11.37
C GLY A 128 -24.38 -0.60 10.80
N ARG A 129 -25.44 0.23 10.85
CA ARG A 129 -25.34 1.67 10.52
C ARG A 129 -24.40 2.42 11.47
N LEU A 130 -24.46 2.16 12.78
CA LEU A 130 -23.58 2.84 13.75
C LEU A 130 -22.12 2.42 13.57
N PHE A 131 -21.86 1.12 13.37
CA PHE A 131 -20.50 0.64 13.08
C PHE A 131 -19.96 1.15 11.74
N SER A 132 -20.77 1.20 10.68
CA SER A 132 -20.33 1.75 9.39
C SER A 132 -20.06 3.27 9.46
N GLN A 133 -20.81 4.01 10.28
CA GLN A 133 -20.51 5.42 10.56
C GLN A 133 -19.18 5.58 11.28
N GLU A 134 -18.88 4.74 12.28
CA GLU A 134 -17.59 4.77 12.97
C GLU A 134 -16.44 4.37 12.05
N PHE A 135 -16.62 3.30 11.26
CA PHE A 135 -15.67 2.91 10.20
C PHE A 135 -15.36 4.08 9.26
N SER A 136 -16.38 4.82 8.83
CA SER A 136 -16.22 5.98 7.95
C SER A 136 -15.45 7.13 8.60
N LYS A 137 -15.50 7.29 9.94
CA LYS A 137 -14.65 8.26 10.64
C LYS A 137 -13.20 7.80 10.66
N LEU A 138 -12.96 6.55 11.05
CA LEU A 138 -11.62 5.96 11.10
C LEU A 138 -10.94 6.03 9.73
N LYS A 139 -11.64 5.61 8.68
CA LYS A 139 -11.18 5.67 7.28
C LYS A 139 -10.78 7.08 6.84
N ARG A 140 -11.50 8.13 7.25
CA ARG A 140 -11.15 9.53 6.94
C ARG A 140 -9.87 9.98 7.63
N SER A 141 -9.49 9.34 8.72
CA SER A 141 -8.23 9.54 9.45
C SER A 141 -7.15 8.53 9.03
N SER A 142 -7.34 7.84 7.90
CA SER A 142 -6.43 6.82 7.38
C SER A 142 -5.93 7.17 5.99
N ILE A 143 -4.80 6.58 5.60
CA ILE A 143 -4.29 6.61 4.22
C ILE A 143 -4.62 5.29 3.55
N LEU A 144 -5.06 5.31 2.30
CA LEU A 144 -5.18 4.10 1.49
C LEU A 144 -3.80 3.48 1.27
N TYR A 145 -3.61 2.23 1.67
CA TYR A 145 -2.42 1.47 1.36
C TYR A 145 -2.46 1.05 -0.11
N GLU A 146 -1.79 1.83 -0.94
CA GLU A 146 -1.64 1.54 -2.37
C GLU A 146 -0.60 0.45 -2.64
N GLY A 147 0.09 -0.04 -1.61
CA GLY A 147 1.28 -0.87 -1.73
C GLY A 147 2.43 -0.13 -2.36
N LYS A 148 3.66 -0.39 -1.92
CA LYS A 148 4.75 -0.23 -2.87
C LYS A 148 4.58 -1.39 -3.84
N ILE A 149 4.30 -1.13 -5.11
CA ILE A 149 4.78 -2.06 -6.14
C ILE A 149 6.25 -2.24 -5.79
N ASN A 150 6.70 -3.47 -5.58
CA ASN A 150 8.11 -3.68 -5.37
C ASN A 150 8.79 -3.27 -6.67
N HIS A 151 9.36 -2.07 -6.69
CA HIS A 151 9.87 -1.43 -7.90
C HIS A 151 10.97 -2.26 -8.56
N TYR A 152 11.58 -3.19 -7.82
CA TYR A 152 12.48 -4.22 -8.36
C TYR A 152 11.79 -5.22 -9.29
N ASP A 153 10.52 -5.56 -9.04
CA ASP A 153 9.78 -6.57 -9.82
C ASP A 153 9.29 -6.02 -11.17
N ILE A 154 9.17 -4.69 -11.30
CA ILE A 154 8.84 -3.98 -12.55
C ILE A 154 10.02 -3.18 -13.13
N GLY A 155 11.16 -3.20 -12.44
CA GLY A 155 12.34 -2.42 -12.79
C GLY A 155 13.07 -3.03 -13.99
N ASP A 156 13.65 -2.16 -14.81
CA ASP A 156 14.48 -2.54 -15.95
C ASP A 156 15.71 -1.63 -16.03
N TYR A 157 16.73 -2.09 -16.76
CA TYR A 157 17.92 -1.28 -17.03
C TYR A 157 17.64 -0.30 -18.18
N ALA A 158 17.67 1.00 -17.87
CA ALA A 158 17.68 2.05 -18.88
C ALA A 158 19.12 2.43 -19.24
N LYS A 159 19.40 2.59 -20.54
CA LYS A 159 20.71 3.04 -21.05
C LYS A 159 20.90 4.52 -20.76
N VAL A 160 22.05 4.90 -20.22
CA VAL A 160 22.44 6.31 -20.08
C VAL A 160 22.92 6.81 -21.43
N ILE A 161 22.39 7.96 -21.87
CA ILE A 161 22.67 8.53 -23.18
C ILE A 161 23.37 9.89 -23.12
N SER A 162 23.22 10.63 -22.03
CA SER A 162 23.99 11.85 -21.80
C SER A 162 24.11 12.17 -20.30
N LEU A 163 25.13 12.96 -19.96
CA LEU A 163 25.39 13.51 -18.63
C LEU A 163 25.66 15.01 -18.82
N ILE A 164 24.79 15.85 -18.27
CA ILE A 164 24.87 17.31 -18.41
C ILE A 164 25.11 17.91 -17.03
N SER A 165 26.27 18.51 -16.83
CA SER A 165 26.62 19.19 -15.57
C SER A 165 26.16 20.64 -15.62
N ASN A 166 25.36 21.06 -14.65
CA ASN A 166 25.09 22.47 -14.41
C ASN A 166 26.24 23.08 -13.60
N SER A 167 26.85 24.15 -14.11
CA SER A 167 28.04 24.77 -13.50
C SER A 167 27.73 25.59 -12.24
N GLU A 168 26.47 25.99 -12.03
CA GLU A 168 26.09 26.88 -10.93
C GLU A 168 25.86 26.14 -9.61
N ASP A 169 25.21 24.98 -9.67
CA ASP A 169 24.82 24.17 -8.50
C ASP A 169 25.56 22.81 -8.45
N GLY A 170 26.30 22.46 -9.51
CA GLY A 170 26.99 21.18 -9.65
C GLY A 170 26.08 19.98 -9.85
N ILE A 171 24.76 20.19 -10.05
CA ILE A 171 23.80 19.13 -10.32
C ILE A 171 24.12 18.53 -11.69
N ILE A 172 24.05 17.21 -11.77
CA ILE A 172 24.25 16.48 -13.02
C ILE A 172 22.93 15.88 -13.45
N GLU A 173 22.41 16.33 -14.59
CA GLU A 173 21.29 15.70 -15.26
C GLU A 173 21.77 14.47 -16.04
N VAL A 174 21.23 13.31 -15.69
CA VAL A 174 21.49 12.03 -16.35
C VAL A 174 20.30 11.68 -17.23
N GLN A 175 20.49 11.66 -18.55
CA GLN A 175 19.45 11.27 -19.49
C GLN A 175 19.49 9.77 -19.74
N VAL A 176 18.33 9.12 -19.66
CA VAL A 176 18.18 7.67 -19.83
C VAL A 176 17.16 7.31 -20.89
N LYS A 177 17.35 6.14 -21.52
CA LYS A 177 16.47 5.61 -22.57
C LYS A 177 16.29 4.09 -22.47
N SER A 178 15.07 3.62 -22.70
CA SER A 178 14.76 2.21 -22.99
C SER A 178 13.64 2.12 -24.03
N GLY A 179 13.92 1.49 -25.17
CA GLY A 179 12.98 1.45 -26.30
C GLY A 179 12.61 2.86 -26.78
N ASN A 180 11.31 3.17 -26.75
CA ASN A 180 10.75 4.49 -27.08
C ASN A 180 10.60 5.43 -25.87
N LYS A 181 11.02 5.01 -24.68
CA LYS A 181 10.93 5.80 -23.44
C LYS A 181 12.21 6.60 -23.22
N PHE A 182 12.06 7.85 -22.80
CA PHE A 182 13.14 8.77 -22.46
C PHE A 182 12.82 9.45 -21.13
N GLY A 183 13.82 9.73 -20.30
CA GLY A 183 13.63 10.37 -18.98
C GLY A 183 14.94 10.87 -18.38
N PHE A 184 14.85 11.48 -17.21
CA PHE A 184 15.97 12.13 -16.52
C PHE A 184 16.11 11.65 -15.08
N VAL A 185 17.33 11.66 -14.57
CA VAL A 185 17.66 11.49 -13.15
C VAL A 185 18.65 12.58 -12.77
N TYR A 186 18.44 13.24 -11.64
CA TYR A 186 19.34 14.29 -11.17
C TYR A 186 20.28 13.75 -10.10
N PHE A 187 21.59 13.88 -10.32
CA PHE A 187 22.62 13.54 -9.36
C PHE A 187 23.11 14.80 -8.63
N ILE A 188 23.23 14.71 -7.31
CA ILE A 188 23.82 15.71 -6.43
C ILE A 188 25.31 15.40 -6.27
N PRO A 189 26.20 16.38 -6.36
CA PRO A 189 27.59 16.21 -5.97
C PRO A 189 27.68 16.11 -4.45
N GLU A 190 27.94 14.91 -3.92
CA GLU A 190 28.55 14.79 -2.59
C GLU A 190 30.03 15.21 -2.72
N PHE A 191 30.42 16.22 -1.94
CA PHE A 191 31.78 16.72 -1.71
C PHE A 191 32.90 16.12 -2.60
N LEU A 192 33.45 16.99 -3.46
CA LEU A 192 34.72 16.86 -4.18
C LEU A 192 34.69 15.89 -5.38
N PHE A 193 34.82 16.52 -6.56
CA PHE A 193 35.02 16.08 -7.95
C PHE A 193 35.88 14.83 -8.27
N SER A 194 36.07 13.86 -7.39
CA SER A 194 37.02 12.77 -7.64
C SER A 194 36.38 11.44 -8.06
N ASN A 195 35.11 11.14 -7.75
CA ASN A 195 34.56 9.79 -8.01
C ASN A 195 33.03 9.75 -8.25
N LEU A 196 32.46 10.63 -9.08
CA LEU A 196 31.12 10.35 -9.60
C LEU A 196 31.24 9.18 -10.58
N PRO A 197 30.55 8.05 -10.38
CA PRO A 197 30.64 6.97 -11.33
C PRO A 197 29.95 7.38 -12.64
N ASN A 198 30.52 7.01 -13.78
CA ASN A 198 29.93 7.23 -15.11
C ASN A 198 29.08 6.01 -15.48
N PRO A 199 27.75 6.01 -15.22
CA PRO A 199 26.90 4.86 -15.50
C PRO A 199 26.71 4.68 -17.01
N GLU A 200 26.91 3.47 -17.53
CA GLU A 200 26.43 3.10 -18.87
C GLU A 200 24.91 2.80 -18.87
N LYS A 201 24.38 2.37 -17.72
CA LYS A 201 22.97 2.05 -17.49
C LYS A 201 22.58 2.21 -16.02
N LEU A 202 21.32 2.53 -15.78
CA LEU A 202 20.71 2.65 -14.46
C LEU A 202 19.54 1.68 -14.32
N PHE A 203 19.43 1.02 -13.16
CA PHE A 203 18.26 0.23 -12.81
C PHE A 203 17.18 1.12 -12.19
N GLY A 204 15.96 1.03 -12.72
CA GLY A 204 14.85 1.87 -12.29
C GLY A 204 13.55 1.44 -12.93
N TYR A 205 12.50 2.21 -12.72
CA TYR A 205 11.20 1.95 -13.32
C TYR A 205 10.61 3.24 -13.90
N TRP A 206 9.72 3.07 -14.87
CA TRP A 206 9.08 4.17 -15.59
C TRP A 206 7.68 4.42 -15.02
N ASN A 207 7.40 5.66 -14.60
CA ASN A 207 6.14 6.07 -13.98
C ASN A 207 5.16 6.63 -15.02
N GLU A 208 4.86 7.93 -14.94
CA GLU A 208 3.87 8.60 -15.77
C GLU A 208 4.49 9.15 -17.05
N LYS A 209 3.71 9.14 -18.13
CA LYS A 209 4.08 9.82 -19.39
C LYS A 209 3.98 11.32 -19.17
N ILE A 210 5.04 12.06 -19.49
CA ILE A 210 5.04 13.51 -19.38
C ILE A 210 4.47 14.06 -20.69
N VAL A 211 3.27 14.66 -20.61
CA VAL A 211 2.47 15.06 -21.79
C VAL A 211 2.84 16.46 -22.31
N ASP A 212 3.47 17.28 -21.47
CA ASP A 212 3.63 18.73 -21.72
C ASP A 212 5.10 19.09 -21.96
N ILE A 213 5.58 18.82 -23.17
CA ILE A 213 7.00 19.03 -23.53
C ILE A 213 7.06 19.85 -24.80
N ASN A 214 7.31 21.14 -24.64
CA ASN A 214 7.71 22.03 -25.72
C ASN A 214 9.21 21.82 -26.06
N ASN A 215 9.61 20.59 -26.38
CA ASN A 215 10.97 20.27 -26.82
C ASN A 215 10.90 19.60 -28.20
N GLU A 216 11.08 20.42 -29.23
CA GLU A 216 10.96 20.03 -30.65
C GLU A 216 11.93 18.89 -31.04
N GLU A 217 13.10 18.80 -30.41
CA GLU A 217 14.07 17.72 -30.67
C GLU A 217 13.57 16.35 -30.20
N ILE A 218 12.92 16.30 -29.03
CA ILE A 218 12.36 15.05 -28.49
C ILE A 218 11.18 14.60 -29.35
N LEU A 219 10.31 15.55 -29.75
CA LEU A 219 9.17 15.28 -30.64
C LEU A 219 9.60 14.74 -32.01
N ALA A 220 10.68 15.28 -32.59
CA ALA A 220 11.23 14.82 -33.87
C ALA A 220 11.90 13.43 -33.81
N SER A 221 12.35 13.00 -32.63
CA SER A 221 13.08 11.73 -32.44
C SER A 221 12.18 10.48 -32.35
N GLY A 222 10.85 10.65 -32.28
CA GLY A 222 9.90 9.55 -32.07
C GLY A 222 9.89 8.98 -30.64
N LEU A 223 10.58 9.62 -29.70
CA LEU A 223 10.59 9.24 -28.29
C LEU A 223 9.39 9.82 -27.54
N SER A 224 8.98 9.14 -26.49
CA SER A 224 8.01 9.62 -25.51
C SER A 224 8.70 9.77 -24.17
N MET A 225 8.49 10.90 -23.51
CA MET A 225 9.10 11.17 -22.22
C MET A 225 8.25 10.60 -21.09
N TYR A 226 8.93 10.08 -20.09
CA TYR A 226 8.34 9.51 -18.88
C TYR A 226 9.17 9.94 -17.68
N GLU A 227 8.53 10.01 -16.52
CA GLU A 227 9.27 10.05 -15.26
C GLU A 227 9.99 8.69 -15.08
N PHE A 228 11.28 8.75 -14.76
CA PHE A 228 12.10 7.57 -14.48
C PHE A 228 12.62 7.64 -13.05
N GLU A 229 12.18 6.72 -12.21
CA GLU A 229 12.66 6.62 -10.84
C GLU A 229 13.81 5.62 -10.76
N CYS A 230 15.01 6.13 -10.53
CA CYS A 230 16.20 5.31 -10.37
C CYS A 230 16.24 4.71 -8.96
N ILE A 231 16.26 3.39 -8.89
CA ILE A 231 16.37 2.62 -7.64
C ILE A 231 17.66 1.81 -7.58
N ASP A 232 18.61 2.09 -8.47
CA ASP A 232 19.87 1.38 -8.59
C ASP A 232 20.72 1.53 -7.32
N PRO A 233 20.96 0.45 -6.55
CA PRO A 233 21.68 0.52 -5.28
C PRO A 233 23.06 1.16 -5.38
N ARG A 234 23.69 1.08 -6.56
CA ARG A 234 25.01 1.65 -6.83
C ARG A 234 25.00 3.17 -6.80
N TYR A 235 23.84 3.78 -7.09
CA TYR A 235 23.72 5.23 -7.32
C TYR A 235 22.75 5.95 -6.37
N LEU A 236 21.97 5.24 -5.55
CA LEU A 236 20.95 5.82 -4.66
C LEU A 236 21.45 7.03 -3.85
N LYS A 237 22.68 6.98 -3.32
CA LYS A 237 23.25 8.07 -2.51
C LYS A 237 23.51 9.36 -3.28
N TYR A 238 23.59 9.31 -4.60
CA TYR A 238 23.80 10.47 -5.46
C TYR A 238 22.48 11.09 -5.95
N ILE A 239 21.34 10.42 -5.81
CA ILE A 239 20.08 10.87 -6.42
C ILE A 239 19.46 12.01 -5.62
N MET A 240 19.08 13.07 -6.33
CA MET A 240 18.23 14.13 -5.79
C MET A 240 16.80 13.61 -5.67
N THR A 241 16.33 13.40 -4.44
CA THR A 241 14.94 13.00 -4.17
C THR A 241 14.10 14.26 -3.94
N THR A 242 12.90 14.30 -4.54
CA THR A 242 11.90 15.38 -4.38
C THR A 242 11.44 15.60 -2.94
N SER A 243 11.75 14.68 -2.02
CA SER A 243 11.49 14.78 -0.58
C SER A 243 12.52 15.62 0.21
N LYS A 244 13.47 16.28 -0.45
CA LYS A 244 14.43 17.22 0.16
C LYS A 244 14.29 18.65 -0.43
N LEU A 245 13.06 19.12 -0.54
CA LEU A 245 12.71 20.54 -0.67
C LEU A 245 11.97 20.99 0.60
#